data_AF-A0A1Y4E1L5-F1
#
_entry.id   AF-A0A1Y4E1L5-F1
#
_cell.length_a   1.000
_cell.length_b   1.000
_cell.length_c   1.000
_cell.angle_alpha   90.00
_cell.angle_beta   90.00
_cell.angle_gamma   90.00
#
_symmetry.space_group_name_H-M   'P 1'
#
loop_
_entity.id
_entity.type
_entity.pdbx_description
1 polymer ?
#
loop_
_entity_poly.entity_id
_entity_poly.type
_entity_poly.pdbx_seq_one_letter_code
_entity_poly.pdbx_strand_id
1 'polypeptide(L)'
;MPRKTLAQLDDEQRSAAEALVGDLPEPRRQMALDLAVEVLWQADKLKATRRQIGSKGVAIKYDNGGGQKGERRNPAFDGYNALFKSYVLGLNKLEQLLAEAPGDGSGKASALQSLRLEIGPMRPRADG
;
A
#
# COMPACT_ATOMS: atom_id res chain seq x y z
N MET A 1 -7.39 2.10 -14.24
CA MET A 1 -7.74 1.33 -13.02
C MET A 1 -9.02 1.94 -12.46
N PRO A 2 -10.11 1.18 -12.25
CA PRO A 2 -11.31 1.71 -11.60
C PRO A 2 -10.95 2.14 -10.17
N ARG A 3 -11.35 3.35 -9.76
CA ARG A 3 -11.20 3.78 -8.36
C ARG A 3 -12.06 2.89 -7.48
N LYS A 4 -11.47 2.32 -6.44
CA LYS A 4 -12.22 1.59 -5.42
C LYS A 4 -13.02 2.54 -4.54
N THR A 5 -14.14 2.08 -4.03
CA THR A 5 -15.05 2.84 -3.16
C THR A 5 -14.96 2.33 -1.72
N LEU A 6 -15.43 3.14 -0.75
CA LEU A 6 -15.53 2.80 0.68
C LEU A 6 -16.21 1.45 0.98
N ALA A 7 -17.02 0.93 0.05
CA ALA A 7 -17.73 -0.34 0.16
C ALA A 7 -16.80 -1.57 0.06
N GLN A 8 -15.56 -1.40 -0.40
CA GLN A 8 -14.59 -2.48 -0.58
C GLN A 8 -13.56 -2.55 0.55
N LEU A 9 -13.68 -1.66 1.53
CA LEU A 9 -12.94 -1.71 2.78
C LEU A 9 -13.74 -2.46 3.83
N ASP A 10 -13.05 -3.15 4.73
CA ASP A 10 -13.66 -3.61 5.98
C ASP A 10 -13.98 -2.43 6.92
N ASP A 11 -14.70 -2.71 8.00
CA ASP A 11 -15.15 -1.66 8.92
C ASP A 11 -13.97 -1.01 9.68
N GLU A 12 -12.88 -1.74 9.92
CA GLU A 12 -11.67 -1.21 10.55
C GLU A 12 -10.98 -0.19 9.64
N GLN A 13 -10.81 -0.55 8.36
CA GLN A 13 -10.25 0.31 7.33
C GLN A 13 -11.13 1.55 7.08
N ARG A 14 -12.45 1.40 7.09
CA ARG A 14 -13.37 2.53 6.97
C ARG A 14 -13.21 3.48 8.16
N SER A 15 -13.18 2.94 9.38
CA SER A 15 -12.96 3.73 10.60
C SER A 15 -11.60 4.44 10.57
N ALA A 16 -10.55 3.76 10.12
CA ALA A 16 -9.21 4.33 10.00
C ALA A 16 -9.16 5.45 8.95
N ALA A 17 -9.82 5.27 7.81
CA ALA A 17 -9.90 6.29 6.75
C ALA A 17 -10.61 7.56 7.26
N GLU A 18 -11.74 7.42 7.94
CA GLU A 18 -12.49 8.53 8.54
C GLU A 18 -11.66 9.25 9.63
N ALA A 19 -11.00 8.49 10.51
CA ALA A 19 -10.15 9.06 11.55
C ALA A 19 -8.96 9.85 10.99
N LEU A 20 -8.40 9.43 9.85
CA LEU A 20 -7.32 10.16 9.17
C LEU A 20 -7.76 11.55 8.67
N VAL A 21 -9.02 11.68 8.24
CA VAL A 21 -9.50 12.86 7.50
C VAL A 21 -10.49 13.74 8.27
N GLY A 22 -10.91 13.33 9.47
CA GLY A 22 -12.07 13.88 10.19
C GLY A 22 -12.15 15.41 10.30
N ASP A 23 -11.03 16.08 10.58
CA ASP A 23 -11.01 17.54 10.81
C ASP A 23 -10.80 18.38 9.54
N LEU A 24 -10.74 17.76 8.36
CA LEU A 24 -10.57 18.50 7.12
C LEU A 24 -11.85 19.24 6.74
N PRO A 25 -11.76 20.48 6.24
CA PRO A 25 -12.91 21.13 5.61
C PRO A 25 -13.25 20.48 4.26
N GLU A 26 -14.53 20.47 3.89
CA GLU A 26 -14.92 20.13 2.53
C GLU A 26 -14.46 21.23 1.54
N PRO A 27 -14.13 20.89 0.27
CA PRO A 27 -14.14 19.56 -0.36
C PRO A 27 -12.87 18.75 -0.13
N ARG A 28 -11.90 19.27 0.64
CA ARG A 28 -10.60 18.60 0.87
C ARG A 28 -10.78 17.29 1.62
N ARG A 29 -11.71 17.24 2.57
CA ARG A 29 -12.04 16.01 3.31
C ARG A 29 -12.44 14.88 2.37
N GLN A 30 -13.36 15.11 1.44
CA GLN A 30 -13.74 14.08 0.48
C GLN A 30 -12.55 13.62 -0.39
N MET A 31 -11.70 14.54 -0.86
CA MET A 31 -10.52 14.20 -1.64
C MET A 31 -9.51 13.36 -0.84
N ALA A 32 -9.29 13.71 0.43
CA ALA A 32 -8.43 12.97 1.32
C ALA A 32 -9.01 11.59 1.68
N LEU A 33 -10.33 11.50 1.83
CA LEU A 33 -11.03 10.24 2.11
C LEU A 33 -10.88 9.26 0.95
N ASP A 34 -11.13 9.71 -0.28
CA ASP A 34 -10.95 8.90 -1.48
C ASP A 34 -9.51 8.36 -1.59
N LEU A 35 -8.53 9.20 -1.23
CA LEU A 35 -7.13 8.82 -1.26
C LEU A 35 -6.76 7.86 -0.13
N ALA A 36 -7.26 8.09 1.09
CA ALA A 36 -7.05 7.22 2.24
C ALA A 36 -7.62 5.81 1.97
N VAL A 37 -8.78 5.72 1.33
CA VAL A 37 -9.39 4.46 0.91
C VAL A 37 -8.49 3.69 -0.04
N GLU A 38 -7.96 4.35 -1.06
CA GLU A 38 -7.04 3.72 -2.01
C GLU A 38 -5.75 3.27 -1.31
N VAL A 39 -5.17 4.11 -0.44
CA VAL A 39 -3.93 3.80 0.30
C VAL A 39 -4.10 2.57 1.20
N LEU A 40 -5.20 2.49 1.96
CA LEU A 40 -5.48 1.35 2.85
C LEU A 40 -5.73 0.06 2.06
N TRP A 41 -6.42 0.15 0.93
CA TRP A 41 -6.60 -1.02 0.06
C TRP A 41 -5.27 -1.51 -0.53
N GLN A 42 -4.43 -0.59 -0.99
CA GLN A 42 -3.09 -0.92 -1.51
C GLN A 42 -2.23 -1.54 -0.41
N ALA A 43 -2.34 -1.05 0.83
CA ALA A 43 -1.65 -1.59 1.98
C ALA A 43 -1.96 -3.08 2.18
N ASP A 44 -3.23 -3.45 2.18
CA ASP A 44 -3.66 -4.85 2.30
C ASP A 44 -3.15 -5.74 1.17
N LYS A 45 -3.17 -5.24 -0.06
CA LYS A 45 -2.65 -5.98 -1.21
C LYS A 45 -1.14 -6.17 -1.13
N LEU A 46 -0.40 -5.18 -0.62
CA LEU A 46 1.03 -5.30 -0.37
C LEU A 46 1.31 -6.33 0.74
N LYS A 47 0.55 -6.34 1.84
CA LYS A 47 0.66 -7.35 2.90
C LYS A 47 0.41 -8.77 2.36
N ALA A 48 -0.66 -8.96 1.60
CA ALA A 48 -0.99 -10.26 0.99
C ALA A 48 0.09 -10.73 0.01
N THR A 49 0.56 -9.84 -0.86
CA THR A 49 1.60 -10.14 -1.85
C THR A 49 2.93 -10.45 -1.18
N ARG A 50 3.28 -9.74 -0.08
CA ARG A 50 4.47 -10.03 0.72
C ARG A 50 4.44 -11.42 1.34
N ARG A 51 3.30 -11.87 1.88
CA ARG A 51 3.13 -13.24 2.37
C ARG A 51 3.34 -14.28 1.26
N GLN A 52 2.77 -14.02 0.07
CA GLN A 52 2.97 -14.91 -1.09
C GLN A 52 4.43 -14.99 -1.51
N ILE A 53 5.15 -13.87 -1.60
CA ILE A 53 6.57 -13.86 -1.97
C ILE A 53 7.42 -14.54 -0.88
N GLY A 54 7.15 -14.28 0.40
CA GLY A 54 7.84 -14.94 1.51
C GLY A 54 7.76 -16.47 1.47
N SER A 55 6.66 -17.02 0.92
CA SER A 55 6.50 -18.47 0.73
C SER A 55 7.17 -19.05 -0.52
N LYS A 56 7.43 -18.24 -1.56
CA LYS A 56 7.88 -18.71 -2.88
C LYS A 56 9.28 -18.23 -3.29
N GLY A 57 9.85 -17.26 -2.57
CA GLY A 57 11.10 -16.61 -2.92
C GLY A 57 10.93 -15.50 -3.97
N VAL A 58 11.97 -14.67 -4.10
CA VAL A 58 12.05 -13.59 -5.11
C VAL A 58 12.44 -14.11 -6.49
N ALA A 59 13.07 -15.28 -6.55
CA ALA A 59 13.31 -16.07 -7.75
C ALA A 59 12.50 -17.37 -7.66
N ILE A 60 11.91 -17.79 -8.77
CA ILE A 60 11.14 -19.02 -8.88
C ILE A 60 11.64 -19.84 -10.05
N LYS A 61 11.63 -21.17 -9.89
CA LYS A 61 11.92 -22.09 -10.99
C LYS A 61 10.78 -22.08 -12.01
N TYR A 62 11.12 -22.24 -13.27
CA TYR A 62 10.17 -22.44 -14.35
C TYR A 62 10.57 -23.64 -15.20
N ASP A 63 9.57 -24.27 -15.81
CA ASP A 63 9.71 -25.28 -16.87
C ASP A 63 8.72 -24.89 -17.97
N ASN A 64 9.25 -24.48 -19.12
CA ASN A 64 8.42 -24.02 -20.25
C ASN A 64 8.05 -25.17 -21.19
N GLY A 65 8.43 -26.42 -20.87
CA GLY A 65 8.42 -27.55 -21.79
C GLY A 65 9.66 -27.62 -22.68
N GLY A 66 9.84 -28.72 -23.41
CA GLY A 66 10.96 -28.91 -24.33
C GLY A 66 12.35 -29.02 -23.68
N GLY A 67 12.41 -29.30 -22.37
CA GLY A 67 13.66 -29.43 -21.61
C GLY A 67 14.26 -28.11 -21.10
N GLN A 68 13.62 -26.97 -21.34
CA GLN A 68 14.10 -25.67 -20.85
C GLN A 68 13.58 -25.38 -19.44
N LYS A 69 14.47 -25.59 -18.47
CA LYS A 69 14.29 -25.23 -17.07
C LYS A 69 15.24 -24.11 -16.70
N GLY A 70 14.81 -23.21 -15.82
CA GLY A 70 15.65 -22.13 -15.33
C GLY A 70 15.02 -21.43 -14.14
N GLU A 71 15.65 -20.34 -13.73
CA GLU A 71 15.12 -19.44 -12.70
C GLU A 71 14.72 -18.13 -13.33
N ARG A 72 13.57 -17.61 -12.90
CA ARG A 72 13.10 -16.28 -13.27
C ARG A 72 12.71 -15.52 -12.03
N ARG A 73 12.66 -14.19 -12.15
CA ARG A 73 12.10 -13.35 -11.10
C ARG A 73 10.63 -13.70 -10.86
N ASN A 74 10.23 -13.75 -9.60
CA ASN A 74 8.85 -13.99 -9.21
C ASN A 74 7.96 -12.83 -9.69
N PRO A 75 6.95 -13.05 -10.56
CA PRO A 75 6.07 -11.99 -11.03
C PRO A 75 5.34 -11.25 -9.88
N ALA A 76 5.11 -11.92 -8.75
CA ALA A 76 4.54 -11.29 -7.57
C ALA A 76 5.48 -10.21 -6.99
N PHE A 77 6.80 -10.41 -7.07
CA PHE A 77 7.79 -9.43 -6.61
C PHE A 77 7.79 -8.17 -7.48
N ASP A 78 7.67 -8.32 -8.80
CA ASP A 78 7.54 -7.16 -9.69
C ASP A 78 6.21 -6.42 -9.46
N GLY A 79 5.12 -7.16 -9.29
CA GLY A 79 3.81 -6.60 -8.92
C GLY A 79 3.85 -5.86 -7.59
N TYR A 80 4.53 -6.40 -6.58
CA TYR A 80 4.74 -5.73 -5.29
C TYR A 80 5.45 -4.39 -5.46
N ASN A 81 6.56 -4.36 -6.21
CA ASN A 81 7.35 -3.14 -6.40
C ASN A 81 6.57 -2.06 -7.16
N ALA A 82 5.78 -2.44 -8.17
CA ALA A 82 4.92 -1.52 -8.89
C ALA A 82 3.83 -0.93 -7.98
N LEU A 83 3.14 -1.79 -7.22
CA LEU A 83 2.10 -1.37 -6.29
C LEU A 83 2.65 -0.50 -5.15
N PHE A 84 3.83 -0.84 -4.62
CA PHE A 84 4.50 -0.12 -3.54
C PHE A 84 4.83 1.32 -3.93
N LYS A 85 5.26 1.55 -5.18
CA LYS A 85 5.50 2.92 -5.68
C LYS A 85 4.22 3.74 -5.69
N SER A 86 3.10 3.18 -6.17
CA SER A 86 1.81 3.88 -6.13
C SER A 86 1.34 4.17 -4.71
N TYR A 87 1.54 3.23 -3.80
CA TYR A 87 1.20 3.37 -2.38
C TYR A 87 1.98 4.50 -1.71
N VAL A 88 3.29 4.58 -1.93
CA VAL A 88 4.14 5.67 -1.39
C VAL A 88 3.71 7.03 -1.96
N LEU A 89 3.37 7.10 -3.25
CA LEU A 89 2.85 8.34 -3.85
C LEU A 89 1.51 8.75 -3.21
N GLY A 90 0.62 7.79 -2.97
CA GLY A 90 -0.65 8.03 -2.29
C GLY A 90 -0.47 8.52 -0.87
N LEU A 91 0.41 7.87 -0.09
CA LEU A 91 0.76 8.31 1.27
C LEU A 91 1.31 9.73 1.30
N ASN A 92 2.27 10.06 0.43
CA ASN A 92 2.86 11.40 0.38
C ASN A 92 1.81 12.47 0.06
N LYS A 93 0.89 12.17 -0.85
CA LYS A 93 -0.18 13.12 -1.20
C LYS A 93 -1.22 13.26 -0.09
N LEU A 94 -1.49 12.19 0.65
CA LEU A 94 -2.34 12.24 1.83
C LEU A 94 -1.67 13.07 2.94
N GLU A 95 -0.38 12.87 3.18
CA GLU A 95 0.43 13.67 4.12
C GLU A 95 0.37 15.17 3.79
N GLN A 96 0.52 15.54 2.52
CA GLN A 96 0.39 16.92 2.06
C GLN A 96 -1.00 17.50 2.35
N LEU A 97 -2.07 16.78 2.01
CA LEU A 97 -3.44 17.23 2.29
C LEU A 97 -3.73 17.42 3.78
N LEU A 98 -3.13 16.58 4.63
CA LEU A 98 -3.29 16.67 6.08
C LEU A 98 -2.44 17.78 6.71
N ALA A 99 -1.22 18.02 6.19
CA ALA A 99 -0.34 19.07 6.68
C ALA A 99 -0.84 20.49 6.36
N GLU A 100 -1.59 20.66 5.27
CA GLU A 100 -2.20 21.94 4.89
C GLU A 100 -3.47 22.27 5.72
N ALA A 101 -3.91 21.36 6.58
CA ALA A 101 -5.10 21.54 7.40
C ALA A 101 -4.78 22.27 8.72
N PRO A 102 -5.60 23.24 9.14
CA PRO A 102 -5.48 23.82 10.47
C PRO A 102 -5.90 22.80 11.55
N GLY A 103 -4.95 22.29 12.34
CA GLY A 103 -5.23 21.34 13.42
C GLY A 103 -3.97 20.66 14.01
N ASP A 104 -4.16 19.85 15.06
CA ASP A 104 -3.12 19.02 15.66
C ASP A 104 -2.70 17.90 14.68
N GLY A 105 -1.69 18.19 13.87
CA GLY A 105 -1.12 17.26 12.89
C GLY A 105 -0.37 16.07 13.53
N SER A 106 -0.17 16.03 14.84
CA SER A 106 0.71 15.04 15.49
C SER A 106 0.16 13.61 15.43
N GLY A 107 -1.14 13.43 15.72
CA GLY A 107 -1.79 12.10 15.69
C GLY A 107 -1.89 11.52 14.27
N LYS A 108 -2.21 12.37 13.29
CA LYS A 108 -2.35 11.99 11.88
C LYS A 108 -1.01 11.64 11.24
N ALA A 109 0.03 12.41 11.53
CA ALA A 109 1.39 12.11 11.11
C ALA A 109 1.87 10.76 11.67
N SER A 110 1.55 10.47 12.93
CA SER A 110 1.88 9.19 13.57
C SER A 110 1.19 8.01 12.88
N ALA A 111 -0.11 8.12 12.55
CA ALA A 111 -0.85 7.07 11.85
C ALA A 111 -0.29 6.78 10.44
N LEU A 112 0.05 7.83 9.67
CA LEU A 112 0.72 7.66 8.37
C LEU A 112 2.10 7.04 8.49
N GLN A 113 2.85 7.40 9.54
CA GLN A 113 4.15 6.82 9.81
C GLN A 113 4.04 5.34 10.19
N SER A 114 3.04 4.94 10.97
CA SER A 114 2.77 3.53 11.27
C SER A 114 2.49 2.72 10.00
N LEU A 115 1.64 3.24 9.10
CA LEU A 115 1.36 2.60 7.81
C LEU A 115 2.65 2.44 6.97
N ARG A 116 3.48 3.49 6.92
CA ARG A 116 4.77 3.48 6.22
C ARG A 116 5.76 2.47 6.79
N LEU A 117 5.81 2.30 8.12
CA LEU A 117 6.69 1.33 8.78
C LEU A 117 6.22 -0.11 8.60
N GLU A 118 4.90 -0.34 8.61
CA GLU A 118 4.32 -1.67 8.40
C GLU A 118 4.59 -2.16 6.97
N ILE A 119 4.55 -1.25 5.99
CA ILE A 119 4.72 -1.54 4.57
C ILE A 119 5.97 -0.88 4.04
N GLY A 120 7.09 -1.58 4.17
CA GLY A 120 8.39 -1.16 3.64
C GLY A 120 8.68 -1.68 2.22
N PRO A 121 9.73 -1.14 1.56
CA PRO A 121 10.25 -1.75 0.33
C PRO A 121 10.64 -3.20 0.61
N MET A 122 10.32 -4.10 -0.32
CA MET A 122 10.76 -5.48 -0.17
C MET A 122 12.22 -5.55 -0.58
N ARG A 123 13.10 -5.83 0.40
CA ARG A 123 14.47 -6.18 0.10
C ARG A 123 14.48 -7.64 -0.35
N PRO A 124 15.10 -7.98 -1.49
CA PRO A 124 15.44 -9.38 -1.73
C PRO A 124 16.21 -9.84 -0.50
N ARG A 125 15.81 -10.94 0.12
CA ARG A 125 16.69 -11.54 1.10
C ARG A 125 17.98 -11.88 0.35
N ALA A 126 19.11 -11.45 0.90
CA ALA A 126 20.39 -11.98 0.50
C ALA A 126 20.46 -13.40 1.09
N ASP A 127 19.83 -14.34 0.41
CA ASP A 127 20.14 -15.76 0.58
C ASP A 127 21.32 -15.95 -0.40
N GLY A 128 22.58 -16.18 0.02
CA GLY A 128 23.02 -17.18 0.98
C GLY A 128 23.43 -18.40 0.18
#